data_AF-A0AAW2U893-F1
#
_entry.id   AF-A0AAW2U893-F1
#
_cell.length_a   1.000
_cell.length_b   1.000
_cell.length_c   1.000
_cell.angle_alpha   90.00
_cell.angle_beta   90.00
_cell.angle_gamma   90.00
#
_symmetry.space_group_name_H-M   'P 1'
#
loop_
_entity.id
_entity.type
_entity.pdbx_description
1 polymer ?
#
loop_
_entity_poly.entity_id
_entity_poly.type
_entity_poly.pdbx_seq_one_letter_code
_entity_poly.pdbx_strand_id
1 'polypeptide(L)'
;MKNYIQELGVLPSILEPVAIFCDNNGAIAHAKEPRSHHHSKHILRRYHLLREMVGRGDVRMDQVSSMKNLADSLTMPMSQINES
;
A
#
# COMPACT_ATOMS: atom_id res chain seq x y z
N MET A 1 0.29 -5.11 22.60
CA MET A 1 -0.23 -3.74 22.77
C MET A 1 -1.62 -3.56 22.13
N LYS A 2 -1.85 -4.05 20.89
CA LYS A 2 -3.20 -4.04 20.25
C LYS A 2 -4.31 -4.64 21.14
N ASN A 3 -4.06 -5.80 21.74
CA ASN A 3 -5.04 -6.48 22.62
C ASN A 3 -5.45 -5.63 23.83
N TYR A 4 -4.51 -4.90 24.44
CA TYR A 4 -4.80 -4.05 25.60
C TYR A 4 -5.63 -2.81 25.22
N ILE A 5 -5.34 -2.21 24.07
CA ILE A 5 -6.11 -1.07 23.55
C ILE A 5 -7.54 -1.53 23.15
N GLN A 6 -7.67 -2.75 22.64
CA GLN A 6 -8.97 -3.36 22.35
C GLN A 6 -9.81 -3.55 23.62
N GLU A 7 -9.22 -4.07 24.70
CA GLU A 7 -9.90 -4.23 26.00
C GLU A 7 -10.34 -2.89 26.60
N LEU A 8 -9.54 -1.84 26.45
CA LEU A 8 -9.88 -0.52 26.95
C LEU A 8 -10.99 0.17 26.14
N GLY A 9 -11.30 -0.30 24.93
CA GLY A 9 -12.37 0.25 24.08
C GLY A 9 -12.14 1.69 23.61
N VAL A 10 -10.91 2.22 23.76
CA VAL A 10 -10.66 3.67 23.68
C VAL A 10 -10.70 4.21 22.24
N LEU A 11 -10.33 3.43 21.23
CA LEU A 11 -10.43 3.83 19.81
C LEU A 11 -10.51 2.59 18.89
N PRO A 12 -11.71 2.23 18.37
CA PRO A 12 -11.88 1.09 17.46
C PRO A 12 -11.05 1.22 16.18
N SER A 13 -10.81 2.46 15.73
CA SER A 13 -10.07 2.77 14.51
C SER A 13 -8.59 2.37 14.53
N ILE A 14 -7.98 2.18 15.70
CA ILE A 14 -6.60 1.68 15.84
C ILE A 14 -6.52 0.17 15.56
N LEU A 15 -7.64 -0.54 15.68
CA LEU A 15 -7.72 -1.98 15.44
C LEU A 15 -7.91 -2.28 13.94
N GLU A 16 -8.40 -1.32 13.17
CA GLU A 16 -8.59 -1.46 11.73
C GLU A 16 -7.25 -1.45 10.98
N PRO A 17 -7.08 -2.32 9.97
CA PRO A 17 -5.91 -2.29 9.10
C PRO A 17 -5.78 -0.94 8.39
N VAL A 18 -4.54 -0.45 8.25
CA VAL A 18 -4.26 0.76 7.49
C VAL A 18 -4.50 0.52 6.01
N ALA A 19 -5.34 1.34 5.38
CA ALA A 19 -5.59 1.27 3.95
C ALA A 19 -4.41 1.88 3.16
N ILE A 20 -3.80 1.08 2.29
CA ILE A 20 -2.83 1.53 1.30
C ILE A 20 -3.50 1.50 -0.07
N PHE A 21 -3.57 2.65 -0.71
CA PHE A 21 -4.14 2.81 -2.04
C PHE A 21 -3.08 2.61 -3.12
N CYS A 22 -3.38 1.78 -4.11
CA CYS A 22 -2.50 1.51 -5.24
C CYS A 22 -3.31 1.41 -6.53
N ASP A 23 -2.80 1.96 -7.62
CA ASP A 23 -3.41 1.86 -8.94
C ASP A 23 -2.88 0.66 -9.76
N ASN A 24 -1.74 0.10 -9.34
CA ASN A 24 -1.15 -1.09 -9.94
C ASN A 24 -1.80 -2.37 -9.40
N ASN A 25 -2.73 -2.92 -10.17
CA ASN A 25 -3.40 -4.19 -9.88
C ASN A 25 -2.43 -5.38 -9.70
N GLY A 26 -1.30 -5.37 -10.41
CA GLY A 26 -0.25 -6.38 -10.23
C GLY A 26 0.34 -6.32 -8.83
N ALA A 27 0.66 -5.13 -8.33
CA ALA A 27 1.18 -4.94 -6.96
C ALA A 27 0.17 -5.35 -5.89
N ILE A 28 -1.13 -5.05 -6.10
CA ILE A 28 -2.21 -5.49 -5.20
C ILE A 28 -2.34 -7.01 -5.19
N ALA A 29 -2.39 -7.63 -6.37
CA ALA A 29 -2.49 -9.09 -6.50
C ALA A 29 -1.28 -9.77 -5.87
N HIS A 30 -0.10 -9.21 -6.07
CA HIS A 30 1.13 -9.68 -5.45
C HIS A 30 1.07 -9.63 -3.92
N ALA A 31 0.65 -8.51 -3.31
CA ALA A 31 0.54 -8.41 -1.86
C ALA A 31 -0.43 -9.46 -1.24
N LYS A 32 -1.46 -9.87 -2.00
CA LYS A 32 -2.46 -10.87 -1.58
C LYS A 32 -2.05 -12.31 -1.88
N GLU A 33 -1.42 -12.56 -3.03
CA GLU A 33 -1.12 -13.89 -3.55
C GLU A 33 0.32 -13.99 -4.11
N PRO A 34 1.09 -15.01 -3.73
CA PRO A 34 2.43 -15.25 -4.29
C PRO A 34 2.36 -15.76 -5.73
N ARG A 35 2.30 -14.82 -6.68
CA ARG A 35 2.61 -15.10 -8.08
C ARG A 35 4.09 -14.88 -8.30
N SER A 36 4.82 -15.97 -8.53
CA SER A 36 6.27 -15.94 -8.81
C SER A 36 6.49 -15.66 -10.31
N HIS A 37 6.98 -14.47 -10.62
CA HIS A 37 7.69 -14.18 -11.85
C HIS A 37 9.05 -13.56 -11.49
N HIS A 38 10.04 -13.70 -12.36
CA HIS A 38 11.41 -13.25 -12.08
C HIS A 38 11.43 -11.71 -11.98
N HIS A 39 11.45 -11.18 -10.75
CA HIS A 39 11.42 -9.75 -10.48
C HIS A 39 12.77 -9.25 -9.92
N SER A 40 13.04 -7.96 -10.05
CA SER A 40 14.24 -7.34 -9.49
C SER A 40 14.27 -7.44 -7.95
N LYS A 41 15.47 -7.40 -7.35
CA LYS A 41 15.65 -7.46 -5.89
C LYS A 41 14.81 -6.41 -5.12
N HIS A 42 14.63 -5.23 -5.70
CA HIS A 42 13.84 -4.14 -5.09
C HIS A 42 12.35 -4.49 -5.01
N ILE A 43 11.82 -5.16 -6.03
CA ILE A 43 10.41 -5.61 -6.07
C ILE A 43 10.22 -6.73 -5.03
N LEU A 44 11.12 -7.70 -4.98
CA LEU A 44 11.07 -8.81 -4.01
C LEU A 44 11.05 -8.32 -2.56
N ARG A 45 11.94 -7.39 -2.19
CA ARG A 45 11.97 -6.87 -0.81
C ARG A 45 10.67 -6.17 -0.42
N ARG A 46 10.13 -5.31 -1.29
CA ARG A 46 8.87 -4.58 -1.04
C ARG A 46 7.67 -5.55 -0.97
N TYR A 47 7.65 -6.54 -1.86
CA TYR A 47 6.67 -7.61 -1.86
C TYR A 47 6.62 -8.35 -0.53
N HIS A 48 7.78 -8.83 -0.04
CA HIS A 48 7.85 -9.60 1.19
C HIS A 48 7.36 -8.78 2.39
N LEU A 49 7.80 -7.53 2.50
CA LEU A 49 7.34 -6.63 3.56
C LEU A 49 5.83 -6.39 3.52
N LEU A 50 5.28 -6.05 2.36
CA LEU A 50 3.84 -5.81 2.21
C LEU A 50 3.02 -7.06 2.54
N ARG A 51 3.47 -8.22 2.07
CA ARG A 51 2.79 -9.50 2.35
C ARG A 51 2.78 -9.82 3.83
N GLU A 52 3.87 -9.59 4.54
CA GLU A 52 3.92 -9.77 6.00
C GLU A 52 2.95 -8.82 6.71
N MET A 53 2.90 -7.55 6.31
CA MET A 53 1.99 -6.56 6.91
C MET A 53 0.52 -6.90 6.64
N VAL A 54 0.19 -7.33 5.43
CA VAL A 54 -1.16 -7.79 5.07
C VAL A 54 -1.51 -9.08 5.82
N GLY A 55 -0.58 -10.03 5.91
CA GLY A 55 -0.77 -11.29 6.64
C GLY A 55 -0.98 -11.10 8.14
N ARG A 56 -0.36 -10.08 8.75
CA ARG A 56 -0.61 -9.68 10.15
C ARG A 56 -1.91 -8.88 10.35
N GLY A 57 -2.58 -8.47 9.26
CA GLY A 57 -3.74 -7.59 9.33
C GLY A 57 -3.39 -6.15 9.74
N ASP A 58 -2.13 -5.74 9.64
CA ASP A 58 -1.72 -4.36 9.91
C ASP A 58 -2.14 -3.41 8.78
N VAL A 59 -2.23 -3.95 7.56
CA VAL A 59 -2.46 -3.20 6.32
C VAL A 59 -3.47 -3.93 5.44
N ARG A 60 -4.30 -3.18 4.73
CA ARG A 60 -5.09 -3.66 3.59
C ARG A 60 -4.73 -2.91 2.31
N MET A 61 -4.76 -3.63 1.19
CA MET A 61 -4.46 -3.07 -0.13
C MET A 61 -5.77 -2.80 -0.89
N ASP A 62 -6.03 -1.52 -1.17
CA ASP A 62 -7.22 -1.02 -1.84
C ASP A 62 -6.84 -0.44 -3.22
N GLN A 63 -7.65 -0.73 -4.23
CA GLN A 63 -7.41 -0.21 -5.59
C GLN A 63 -7.88 1.25 -5.67
N VAL A 64 -7.08 2.10 -6.30
CA VAL A 64 -7.46 3.46 -6.68
C VAL A 64 -7.23 3.67 -8.18
N SER A 65 -8.04 4.50 -8.82
CA SER A 65 -7.77 4.90 -10.21
C SER A 65 -6.55 5.82 -10.25
N SER A 66 -5.68 5.71 -11.26
CA SER A 66 -4.51 6.61 -11.41
C SER A 66 -4.89 8.09 -11.40
N MET A 67 -6.05 8.48 -11.99
CA MET A 67 -6.56 9.86 -11.92
C MET A 67 -6.88 10.36 -10.49
N LYS A 68 -7.10 9.45 -9.54
CA LYS A 68 -7.37 9.76 -8.13
C LYS A 68 -6.19 9.40 -7.23
N ASN A 69 -5.08 8.93 -7.81
CA ASN A 69 -3.88 8.59 -7.06
C ASN A 69 -3.02 9.85 -6.89
N LEU A 70 -3.19 10.55 -5.76
CA LEU A 70 -2.42 11.75 -5.46
C LEU A 70 -0.90 11.51 -5.48
N ALA A 71 -0.45 10.28 -5.19
CA ALA A 71 0.96 9.92 -5.22
C ALA A 71 1.55 9.97 -6.64
N ASP A 72 0.75 9.75 -7.68
CA ASP A 72 1.19 9.88 -9.07
C ASP A 72 1.59 11.33 -9.37
N SER A 73 0.78 12.30 -8.93
CA SER A 73 1.12 13.72 -9.08
C SER A 73 2.44 14.11 -8.38
N LEU A 74 2.81 13.40 -7.30
CA LEU A 74 4.06 13.63 -6.57
C LEU A 74 5.27 12.90 -7.20
N THR A 75 5.03 11.92 -8.07
CA THR A 75 6.09 11.14 -8.75
C THR A 75 6.25 11.52 -10.21
N MET A 76 5.26 12.22 -10.78
CA MET A 76 5.38 12.86 -12.08
C MET A 76 6.36 14.03 -11.99
N PRO A 77 7.31 14.13 -12.94
CA PRO A 77 8.14 15.32 -13.05
C PRO A 77 7.22 16.50 -13.37
N MET A 78 7.32 17.57 -12.58
CA MET A 78 6.65 18.84 -12.89
C MET A 78 7.11 19.28 -14.27
N SER A 79 6.20 19.34 -15.24
CA SER A 79 6.50 19.95 -16.54
C SER A 79 6.96 21.38 -16.28
N GLN A 80 8.21 21.70 -16.63
CA GLN A 80 8.69 23.08 -16.58
C GLN A 80 7.79 23.90 -17.49
N ILE A 81 7.11 24.89 -16.91
CA ILE A 81 6.36 25.89 -17.67
C ILE A 81 7.43 26.75 -18.32
N ASN A 82 7.71 26.52 -19.60
CA ASN A 82 8.46 27.46 -20.40
C ASN A 82 7.52 28.64 -20.68
N GLU A 83 7.66 29.71 -19.92
CA GLU A 83 7.06 31.00 -20.26
C GLU A 83 7.62 31.42 -21.64
N SER A 84 6.71 31.68 -22.57
CA SER A 84 6.99 32.22 -23.91
C SER A 84 6.76 33.73 -23.90
#